data_AF-A0A1J3HIU5-F1
#
_entry.id   AF-A0A1J3HIU5-F1
#
_cell.length_a   1.000
_cell.length_b   1.000
_cell.length_c   1.000
_cell.angle_alpha   90.00
_cell.angle_beta   90.00
_cell.angle_gamma   90.00
#
_symmetry.space_group_name_H-M   'P 1'
#
loop_
_entity.id
_entity.type
_entity.pdbx_description
1 polymer ?
#
loop_
_entity_poly.entity_id
_entity_poly.type
_entity_poly.pdbx_seq_one_letter_code
_entity_poly.pdbx_strand_id
1 'polypeptide(L)' 'LDAHVHTAMIDGLIEVGRYNTAIRLFNRCVKEKYPLDVVSYTVAIKGLVRGKRMDEACSLFSKMREDGVMPNRRTYR' A
#
# COMPACT_ATOMS: atom_id res chain seq x y z
N LEU A 1 -14.81 -3.88 -9.47
CA LEU A 1 -13.89 -2.72 -9.34
C LEU A 1 -12.47 -3.27 -9.40
N ASP A 2 -11.66 -2.74 -10.30
CA ASP A 2 -10.34 -3.28 -10.65
C ASP A 2 -9.30 -2.97 -9.55
N ALA A 3 -8.30 -3.85 -9.39
CA ALA A 3 -7.19 -3.62 -8.45
C ALA A 3 -6.46 -2.31 -8.78
N HIS A 4 -6.29 -2.03 -10.08
CA HIS A 4 -5.65 -0.81 -10.59
C HIS A 4 -6.33 0.48 -10.14
N VAL A 5 -7.66 0.49 -10.04
CA VAL A 5 -8.41 1.70 -9.63
C VAL A 5 -8.14 2.02 -8.16
N HIS A 6 -8.12 1.00 -7.30
CA HIS A 6 -7.80 1.17 -5.88
C HIS A 6 -6.35 1.62 -5.70
N THR A 7 -5.40 1.00 -6.40
CA THR A 7 -3.99 1.40 -6.36
C THR A 7 -3.81 2.87 -6.77
N ALA A 8 -4.46 3.32 -7.85
CA ALA A 8 -4.41 4.71 -8.30
C ALA A 8 -5.05 5.67 -7.30
N MET A 9 -6.17 5.30 -6.67
CA MET A 9 -6.78 6.10 -5.61
C MET A 9 -5.88 6.21 -4.38
N ILE A 10 -5.24 5.11 -3.94
CA ILE A 10 -4.30 5.13 -2.82
C ILE A 10 -3.11 6.04 -3.15
N ASP A 11 -2.54 5.94 -4.35
CA ASP A 11 -1.41 6.78 -4.79
C ASP A 11 -1.80 8.27 -4.83
N GLY A 12 -2.95 8.60 -5.42
CA GLY A 12 -3.46 9.97 -5.43
C GLY A 12 -3.71 10.53 -4.02
N LEU A 13 -4.25 9.72 -3.11
CA LEU A 13 -4.43 10.13 -1.71
C LEU A 13 -3.10 10.39 -1.00
N ILE A 14 -2.04 9.63 -1.32
CA ILE A 14 -0.70 9.84 -0.78
C ILE A 14 -0.07 11.14 -1.31
N GLU A 15 -0.21 11.41 -2.62
CA GLU A 15 0.31 12.64 -3.22
C GLU A 15 -0.36 13.90 -2.65
N VAL A 16 -1.65 13.81 -2.28
CA VAL A 16 -2.39 14.91 -1.62
C VAL A 16 -2.19 14.92 -0.09
N GLY A 17 -1.33 14.05 0.45
CA GLY A 17 -1.00 13.99 1.89
C GLY A 17 -2.09 13.38 2.77
N ARG A 18 -3.11 12.75 2.19
CA ARG A 18 -4.21 12.08 2.91
C ARG A 18 -3.87 10.62 3.25
N TYR A 19 -2.79 10.43 4.01
CA TYR A 19 -2.24 9.11 4.34
C TYR A 19 -3.22 8.21 5.10
N ASN A 20 -3.98 8.75 6.06
CA ASN A 20 -4.97 7.98 6.82
C ASN A 20 -6.09 7.43 5.95
N THR A 21 -6.54 8.21 4.96
CA THR A 21 -7.56 7.77 4.01
C THR A 21 -7.01 6.69 3.08
N ALA A 22 -5.77 6.86 2.61
CA ALA A 22 -5.08 5.88 1.78
C ALA A 22 -4.96 4.51 2.49
N ILE A 23 -4.58 4.51 3.76
CA ILE A 23 -4.47 3.27 4.57
C ILE A 23 -5.82 2.63 4.84
N ARG A 24 -6.87 3.42 5.12
CA ARG A 24 -8.23 2.88 5.28
C ARG A 24 -8.71 2.20 4.01
N LEU A 25 -8.42 2.79 2.84
CA LEU A 25 -8.75 2.20 1.55
C LEU A 25 -7.97 0.90 1.31
N PHE A 26 -6.67 0.89 1.62
CA PHE A 26 -5.83 -0.31 1.55
C PHE A 26 -6.34 -1.44 2.45
N ASN A 27 -6.63 -1.15 3.73
CA ASN A 27 -7.18 -2.13 4.67
C ASN A 27 -8.54 -2.68 4.21
N ARG A 28 -9.36 -1.84 3.56
CA ARG A 28 -10.59 -2.30 2.93
C ARG A 28 -10.30 -3.27 1.79
N CYS A 29 -9.30 -2.98 0.96
CA CYS A 29 -8.90 -3.88 -0.13
C CYS A 29 -8.44 -5.24 0.41
N VAL A 30 -7.65 -5.25 1.49
CA VAL A 30 -7.23 -6.47 2.20
C VAL A 30 -8.44 -7.23 2.75
N LYS A 31 -9.37 -6.53 3.42
CA LYS A 31 -10.57 -7.14 4.04
C LYS A 31 -11.51 -7.74 3.00
N GLU A 32 -11.68 -7.07 1.87
CA GLU A 32 -12.49 -7.54 0.74
C GLU A 32 -11.75 -8.59 -0.11
N LYS A 33 -10.53 -9.02 0.28
CA LYS A 33 -9.70 -10.00 -0.42
C LYS A 33 -9.49 -9.65 -1.90
N TYR A 34 -9.38 -8.37 -2.23
CA TYR A 34 -8.97 -7.99 -3.57
C TYR A 34 -7.58 -8.54 -3.87
N PRO A 35 -7.31 -8.91 -5.14
CA PRO A 35 -5.98 -9.31 -5.56
C PRO A 35 -5.04 -8.09 -5.45
N LEU A 36 -4.38 -7.96 -4.29
CA LEU A 36 -3.36 -6.96 -4.05
C LEU A 36 -2.07 -7.43 -4.72
N ASP A 37 -1.55 -6.61 -5.62
CA ASP A 37 -0.31 -6.85 -6.31
C ASP A 37 0.88 -6.14 -5.64
N VAL A 38 2.07 -6.36 -6.18
CA VAL A 38 3.32 -5.71 -5.75
C VAL A 38 3.17 -4.18 -5.75
N VAL A 39 2.43 -3.63 -6.71
CA VAL A 39 2.23 -2.18 -6.86
C VAL A 39 1.37 -1.63 -5.72
N SER A 40 0.31 -2.33 -5.35
CA SER A 40 -0.60 -1.95 -4.27
C SER A 40 0.11 -1.88 -2.91
N TYR A 41 0.92 -2.90 -2.60
CA TYR A 41 1.75 -2.90 -1.40
C TYR A 41 2.79 -1.77 -1.42
N THR A 42 3.48 -1.60 -2.54
CA THR A 42 4.52 -0.56 -2.69
C THR A 42 3.96 0.84 -2.49
N VAL A 43 2.81 1.15 -3.10
CA VAL A 43 2.15 2.45 -2.95
C VAL A 43 1.75 2.68 -1.50
N ALA A 44 1.13 1.70 -0.83
CA ALA A 44 0.74 1.83 0.57
C ALA A 44 1.95 2.05 1.50
N ILE A 45 3.04 1.32 1.30
CA ILE A 45 4.30 1.48 2.06
C ILE A 45 4.89 2.88 1.83
N LYS A 46 4.95 3.36 0.59
CA LYS A 46 5.40 4.72 0.26
C LYS A 46 4.57 5.78 0.98
N GLY A 47 3.25 5.58 1.04
CA GLY A 47 2.33 6.43 1.77
C GLY A 47 2.58 6.47 3.27
N LEU A 48 2.84 5.31 3.88
CA LEU A 48 3.16 5.18 5.29
C LEU A 48 4.49 5.86 5.65
N VAL A 49 5.53 5.67 4.83
CA VAL A 49 6.84 6.31 5.01
C VAL A 49 6.70 7.84 4.92
N ARG A 50 6.01 8.36 3.89
CA ARG A 50 5.74 9.80 3.75
C ARG A 50 4.88 10.37 4.88
N GLY A 51 3.96 9.57 5.41
CA GLY A 51 3.17 9.89 6.59
C GLY A 51 3.91 9.77 7.93
N LYS A 52 5.23 9.49 7.93
CA LYS A 52 6.06 9.24 9.12
C LYS A 52 5.56 8.07 10.00
N ARG A 53 4.83 7.12 9.41
CA ARG A 53 4.30 5.91 10.08
C ARG A 53 5.19 4.71 9.75
N MET A 54 6.45 4.79 10.19
CA MET A 54 7.49 3.81 9.84
C MET A 54 7.20 2.40 10.37
N ASP A 55 6.68 2.27 11.59
CA ASP A 55 6.37 0.96 12.18
C ASP A 55 5.32 0.18 11.37
N GLU A 56 4.33 0.90 10.87
CA GLU A 56 3.28 0.35 10.01
C GLU A 56 3.80 0.06 8.60
N ALA A 57 4.71 0.89 8.06
CA ALA A 57 5.39 0.60 6.81
C ALA A 57 6.19 -0.71 6.89
N CYS A 58 6.96 -0.90 7.97
CA CYS A 58 7.72 -2.12 8.23
C CYS A 58 6.81 -3.34 8.40
N SER A 59 5.73 -3.21 9.18
CA SER A 59 4.75 -4.30 9.35
C SER A 59 4.12 -4.70 8.01
N LEU A 60 3.79 -3.72 7.18
CA LEU A 60 3.20 -3.97 5.87
C LEU A 60 4.19 -4.60 4.89
N PHE A 61 5.47 -4.20 4.95
CA PHE A 61 6.54 -4.81 4.19
C PHE A 61 6.80 -6.27 4.58
N SER A 62 6.74 -6.59 5.88
CA SER A 62 6.82 -7.99 6.35
C SER A 62 5.65 -8.81 5.83
N LYS A 63 4.42 -8.27 5.93
CA LYS A 63 3.22 -8.94 5.40
C LYS A 63 3.29 -9.20 3.91
N MET A 64 3.82 -8.25 3.13
CA MET A 64 4.05 -8.43 1.69
C MET A 64 4.91 -9.65 1.40
N ARG A 65 5.96 -9.89 2.20
CA ARG A 65 6.82 -11.07 2.08
C ARG A 65 6.11 -12.36 2.52
N GLU A 66 5.30 -12.31 3.57
CA GLU A 66 4.50 -13.45 4.05
C GLU A 66 3.44 -13.88 3.02
N ASP A 67 2.81 -12.92 2.34
CA ASP A 67 1.86 -13.16 1.25
C ASP A 67 2.54 -13.68 -0.04
N GLY A 68 3.86 -13.89 -0.03
CA GLY A 68 4.63 -14.37 -1.19
C GLY A 68 4.80 -13.32 -2.29
N VAL A 69 4.44 -12.06 -2.02
CA VAL A 69 4.53 -10.96 -2.96
C VAL A 69 5.93 -10.37 -2.88
N MET A 70 6.77 -10.61 -3.90
CA MET A 70 8.15 -10.15 -3.85
C MET A 70 8.23 -8.61 -4.04
N PRO A 71 8.83 -7.86 -3.11
CA PRO A 71 9.05 -6.42 -3.29
C PRO A 71 9.93 -6.17 -4.52
N ASN A 72 9.45 -5.32 -5.43
CA ASN A 72 10.18 -4.99 -6.66
C ASN A 72 11.06 -3.74 -6.45
N ARG A 73 11.81 -3.36 -7.49
CA ARG A 73 12.70 -2.18 -7.49
C ARG A 73 11.98 -0.86 -7.15
N ARG A 74 10.65 -0.78 -7.25
CA ARG A 74 9.86 0.39 -6.80
C ARG A 74 9.60 0.40 -5.29
N THR A 75 9.67 -0.74 -4.60
CA THR A 75 9.47 -0.81 -3.14
C THR A 75 10.65 -0.22 -2.36
N TYR A 76 11.85 -0.25 -2.93
CA TYR A 76 13.09 0.21 -2.28
C TYR A 76 13.53 1.63 -2.68
N ARG A 77 12.89 2.25 -3.67
CA ARG A 77 13.36 3.51 -4.28
C ARG A 77 12.64 4.75 -3.76
#